data_AF-A0ABD0ZYL5-F1
#
_entry.id   AF-A0ABD0ZYL5-F1
#
_cell.length_a   1.000
_cell.length_b   1.000
_cell.length_c   1.000
_cell.angle_alpha   90.00
_cell.angle_beta   90.00
_cell.angle_gamma   90.00
#
_symmetry.space_group_name_H-M   'P 1'
#
loop_
_entity.id
_entity.type
_entity.pdbx_description
1 polymer ?
#
loop_
_entity_poly.entity_id
_entity_poly.type
_entity_poly.pdbx_seq_one_letter_code
_entity_poly.pdbx_strand_id
1 'polypeptide(L)'
;MRRLLLMFHLRRRNVTWQRYIHLWINYELYEEIEAEDLERTRAVYRECLKVIPHRKFSFGKIWLLAAQFVIRQVNLTGLGWY
;
A
#
# COMPACT_ATOMS: atom_id res chain seq x y z
N MET A 1 -5.32 43.61 -11.27
CA MET A 1 -5.25 42.50 -10.28
C MET A 1 -5.59 41.17 -10.94
N ARG A 2 -4.69 40.73 -11.84
CA ARG A 2 -4.72 39.46 -12.57
C ARG A 2 -3.57 38.59 -12.03
N ARG A 3 -3.69 38.00 -10.83
CA ARG A 3 -2.65 37.06 -10.34
C ARG A 3 -3.02 36.13 -9.19
N LEU A 4 -4.31 35.89 -8.93
CA LEU A 4 -4.75 34.91 -7.91
C LEU A 4 -5.62 33.77 -8.45
N LEU A 5 -5.96 33.76 -9.75
CA LEU A 5 -6.67 32.63 -10.40
C LEU A 5 -5.74 31.62 -11.08
N LEU A 6 -4.41 31.74 -10.95
CA LEU A 6 -3.42 30.90 -11.64
C LEU A 6 -2.37 30.28 -10.71
N MET A 7 -2.78 29.82 -9.52
CA MET A 7 -1.93 28.98 -8.66
C MET A 7 -2.59 27.66 -8.20
N PHE A 8 -3.58 27.14 -8.93
CA PHE A 8 -3.79 25.69 -8.99
C PHE A 8 -2.97 25.11 -10.15
N HIS A 9 -1.66 25.32 -10.01
CA HIS A 9 -0.63 24.86 -10.92
C HIS A 9 -0.53 23.33 -10.79
N LEU A 10 -0.95 22.62 -11.83
CA LEU A 10 -0.63 21.21 -12.12
C LEU A 10 -0.80 20.23 -10.95
N ARG A 11 -2.03 19.82 -10.65
CA ARG A 11 -2.25 18.52 -9.99
C ARG A 11 -3.14 17.65 -10.86
N ARG A 12 -2.59 17.15 -11.97
CA ARG A 12 -3.04 15.88 -12.57
C ARG A 12 -2.84 14.80 -11.50
N ARG A 13 -3.76 14.71 -10.54
CA ARG A 13 -3.92 13.52 -9.72
C ARG A 13 -4.30 12.45 -10.72
N ASN A 14 -3.39 11.52 -11.01
CA ASN A 14 -3.72 10.34 -11.79
C ASN A 14 -4.74 9.51 -11.00
N VAL A 15 -6.03 9.82 -11.18
CA VAL A 15 -7.15 9.18 -10.49
C VAL A 15 -7.14 7.66 -10.74
N THR A 16 -6.66 7.25 -11.91
CA THR A 16 -6.48 5.84 -12.29
C THR A 16 -5.54 5.10 -11.34
N TRP A 17 -4.38 5.70 -11.03
CA TRP A 17 -3.40 5.11 -10.11
C TRP A 17 -3.87 5.11 -8.66
N GLN A 18 -4.64 6.12 -8.23
CA GLN A 18 -5.26 6.14 -6.91
C GLN A 18 -6.33 5.06 -6.72
N ARG A 19 -7.11 4.76 -7.77
CA ARG A 19 -8.07 3.66 -7.78
C ARG A 19 -7.38 2.31 -7.82
N TYR A 20 -6.33 2.20 -8.62
CA TYR A 20 -5.52 0.98 -8.70
C TYR A 20 -4.94 0.61 -7.32
N ILE A 21 -4.38 1.59 -6.61
CA ILE A 21 -3.85 1.34 -5.26
C ILE A 21 -4.93 0.99 -4.24
N HIS A 22 -6.12 1.59 -4.32
CA HIS A 22 -7.23 1.17 -3.46
C HIS A 22 -7.65 -0.28 -3.73
N LEU A 23 -7.62 -0.71 -5.00
CA LEU A 23 -7.91 -2.10 -5.34
C LEU A 23 -6.88 -3.04 -4.70
N TRP A 24 -5.59 -2.71 -4.78
CA TRP A 24 -4.53 -3.49 -4.13
C TRP A 24 -4.68 -3.55 -2.62
N ILE A 25 -4.97 -2.42 -1.96
CA ILE A 25 -5.19 -2.38 -0.51
C ILE A 25 -6.40 -3.25 -0.11
N ASN A 26 -7.49 -3.20 -0.87
CA ASN A 26 -8.67 -4.02 -0.58
C ASN A 26 -8.39 -5.51 -0.81
N TYR A 27 -7.59 -5.84 -1.83
CA TYR A 27 -7.21 -7.22 -2.12
C TYR A 27 -6.28 -7.80 -1.05
N GLU A 28 -5.27 -7.04 -0.60
CA GLU A 28 -4.39 -7.41 0.52
C GLU A 28 -5.20 -7.64 1.81
N LEU A 29 -6.17 -6.77 2.08
CA LEU A 29 -7.02 -6.89 3.26
C LEU A 29 -7.94 -8.12 3.20
N TYR A 30 -8.46 -8.44 2.02
CA TYR A 30 -9.27 -9.65 1.80
C TYR A 30 -8.46 -10.93 2.03
N GLU A 31 -7.25 -11.00 1.48
CA GLU A 31 -6.37 -12.15 1.67
C GLU A 31 -5.95 -12.32 3.15
N GLU A 32 -5.71 -11.22 3.88
CA GLU A 32 -5.37 -11.27 5.31
C GLU A 32 -6.55 -11.72 6.19
N ILE A 33 -7.76 -11.18 5.95
CA ILE A 33 -8.92 -11.40 6.83
C ILE A 33 -9.69 -12.68 6.47
N GLU A 34 -9.83 -12.97 5.18
CA GLU A 34 -10.82 -13.94 4.69
C GLU A 34 -10.17 -15.23 4.19
N ALA A 35 -8.99 -15.12 3.57
CA ALA A 35 -8.20 -16.29 3.17
C ALA A 35 -7.28 -16.81 4.30
N GLU A 36 -6.96 -15.96 5.29
CA GLU A 36 -6.02 -16.22 6.40
C GLU A 36 -4.65 -16.78 5.94
N ASP A 37 -4.30 -16.63 4.65
CA ASP A 37 -3.08 -17.17 4.06
C ASP A 37 -1.96 -16.11 4.12
N LEU A 38 -1.09 -16.29 5.12
CA LEU A 38 0.00 -15.40 5.45
C LEU A 38 1.12 -15.41 4.39
N GLU A 39 1.38 -16.57 3.80
CA GLU A 39 2.41 -16.76 2.78
C GLU A 39 2.00 -16.02 1.50
N ARG A 40 0.73 -16.15 1.14
CA ARG A 40 0.12 -15.50 0.00
C ARG A 40 0.03 -13.99 0.19
N THR A 41 -0.39 -13.53 1.37
CA THR A 41 -0.42 -12.10 1.72
C THR A 41 0.96 -11.44 1.56
N ARG A 42 2.04 -12.12 1.98
CA ARG A 42 3.42 -11.65 1.77
C ARG A 42 3.80 -11.55 0.29
N ALA A 43 3.38 -12.51 -0.52
CA ALA A 43 3.62 -12.48 -1.96
C ALA A 43 2.89 -11.29 -2.60
N VAL A 44 1.65 -11.04 -2.21
CA VAL A 44 0.84 -9.90 -2.70
C VAL A 44 1.51 -8.57 -2.38
N TYR A 45 1.97 -8.35 -1.13
CA TYR A 45 2.71 -7.13 -0.77
C TYR A 45 3.99 -6.94 -1.60
N ARG A 46 4.73 -8.02 -1.88
CA ARG A 46 5.94 -7.96 -2.71
C ARG A 46 5.63 -7.58 -4.15
N GLU A 47 4.58 -8.15 -4.73
CA GLU A 47 4.15 -7.82 -6.09
C GLU A 47 3.60 -6.39 -6.18
N CYS A 48 2.80 -5.97 -5.21
CA CYS A 48 2.29 -4.61 -5.08
C CYS A 48 3.43 -3.58 -5.08
N LEU A 49 4.48 -3.82 -4.28
CA LEU A 49 5.66 -2.96 -4.22
C LEU A 49 6.47 -2.93 -5.53
N LYS A 50 6.49 -4.00 -6.32
CA LYS A 50 7.18 -4.02 -7.63
C LYS A 50 6.43 -3.21 -8.70
N VAL A 51 5.09 -3.24 -8.66
CA VAL A 51 4.25 -2.57 -9.67
C VAL A 51 4.27 -1.04 -9.50
N ILE A 52 4.55 -0.54 -8.29
CA ILE A 52 4.60 0.89 -8.02
C ILE A 52 5.84 1.53 -8.66
N PRO A 53 5.68 2.51 -9.56
CA PRO A 53 6.80 3.22 -10.15
C PRO A 53 7.39 4.22 -9.14
N HIS A 54 8.27 3.74 -8.25
CA HIS A 54 8.89 4.50 -7.16
C HIS A 54 9.62 5.79 -7.59
N ARG A 55 10.08 5.87 -8.85
CA ARG A 55 10.74 7.06 -9.40
C ARG A 55 9.78 8.22 -9.69
N LYS A 56 8.49 7.94 -9.87
CA LYS A 56 7.46 8.96 -10.18
C LYS A 56 6.65 9.35 -8.95
N PHE A 57 6.35 8.38 -8.09
CA PHE A 57 5.63 8.60 -6.84
C PHE A 57 5.90 7.43 -5.88
N SER A 58 5.93 7.72 -4.58
CA SER A 58 5.95 6.73 -3.52
C SER A 58 4.67 6.82 -2.71
N PHE A 59 4.01 5.68 -2.45
CA PHE A 59 2.83 5.62 -1.58
C PHE A 59 3.23 5.14 -0.19
N GLY A 60 3.43 6.07 0.74
CA GLY A 60 3.78 5.74 2.13
C GLY A 60 2.73 4.87 2.84
N LYS A 61 1.46 4.93 2.43
CA LYS A 61 0.38 4.12 3.01
C LYS A 61 0.58 2.61 2.82
N ILE A 62 1.11 2.17 1.67
CA ILE A 62 1.36 0.74 1.39
C ILE A 62 2.53 0.25 2.25
N TRP A 63 3.59 1.06 2.38
CA TRP A 63 4.71 0.74 3.27
C TRP A 63 4.28 0.63 4.73
N LEU A 64 3.39 1.53 5.19
CA LEU A 64 2.81 1.45 6.53
C LEU A 64 1.98 0.17 6.72
N LEU A 65 1.14 -0.20 5.76
CA LEU A 65 0.35 -1.43 5.82
C LEU A 65 1.24 -2.68 5.86
N ALA A 66 2.26 -2.74 5.00
CA ALA A 66 3.23 -3.84 5.00
C ALA A 66 3.99 -3.95 6.34
N ALA A 67 4.41 -2.82 6.92
CA ALA A 67 5.07 -2.81 8.22
C ALA A 67 4.14 -3.26 9.35
N GLN A 68 2.89 -2.78 9.36
CA GLN A 68 1.88 -3.20 10.33
C GLN A 68 1.57 -4.69 10.21
N PHE A 69 1.46 -5.21 8.99
CA PHE A 69 1.30 -6.64 8.74
C PHE A 69 2.47 -7.43 9.33
N VAL A 70 3.72 -7.05 9.04
CA VAL A 70 4.90 -7.73 9.61
C VAL A 70 4.91 -7.69 11.14
N ILE A 71 4.52 -6.57 11.76
CA ILE A 71 4.40 -6.45 13.22
C ILE A 71 3.33 -7.40 13.77
N ARG A 72 2.15 -7.49 13.13
CA ARG A 72 1.10 -8.45 13.51
C ARG A 72 1.59 -9.90 13.40
N GLN A 73 2.33 -10.21 12.35
CA GLN A 73 2.88 -11.56 12.10
C GLN A 73 3.99 -11.96 13.07
N VAL A 74 4.90 -11.04 13.41
CA VAL A 74 5.94 -11.28 14.42
C VAL A 74 5.32 -11.59 15.78
N ASN A 75 4.19 -10.96 16.12
CA ASN A 75 3.50 -11.22 17.38
C ASN A 75 2.84 -12.61 17.43
N LEU A 76 2.44 -13.18 16.28
CA LEU A 76 1.97 -14.57 16.17
C LEU A 76 3.12 -15.59 16.25
N THR A 77 4.33 -15.19 15.86
CA THR A 77 5.54 -16.03 15.93
C THR A 77 6.27 -15.87 17.29
N GLY A 78 5.75 -15.03 18.18
CA GLY A 78 6.40 -14.55 19.41
C GLY A 78 6.47 -15.53 20.60
N LEU A 79 6.15 -16.82 20.41
CA LEU A 79 6.30 -17.87 21.43
C LEU A 79 7.04 -19.08 20.85
N GLY A 80 8.31 -18.87 20.47
CA GLY A 80 9.14 -19.95 19.92
C GLY A 80 10.64 -19.75 20.07
N TRP A 81 11.09 -18.86 20.96
CA TRP A 81 12.51 -18.73 21.30
C TRP A 81 12.72 -18.35 22.77
N TYR A 82 12.19 -19.14 23.70
CA TYR A 82 12.78 -19.51 25.01
C TYR A 82 12.18 -20.84 25.45
#